data_AF-A0A258AZG9-F1
#
_entry.id   AF-A0A258AZG9-F1
#
_cell.length_a   1.000
_cell.length_b   1.000
_cell.length_c   1.000
_cell.angle_alpha   90.00
_cell.angle_beta   90.00
_cell.angle_gamma   90.00
#
_symmetry.space_group_name_H-M   'P 1'
#
loop_
_entity.id
_entity.type
_entity.pdbx_description
1 polymer ?
#
loop_
_entity_poly.entity_id
_entity_poly.type
_entity_poly.pdbx_seq_one_letter_code
_entity_poly.pdbx_strand_id
1 'polypeptide(L)' 'MNTGSGGAVIICMTNKPNLTPKEKEIQTLFARGKSPETIAIRLGIKISKVLMVIAMMPKLL' A
#
# COMPACT_ATOMS: atom_id res chain seq x y z
N MET A 1 -31.72 23.91 22.64
CA MET A 1 -31.83 22.43 22.66
C MET A 1 -31.49 21.89 21.28
N ASN A 2 -30.54 20.94 21.27
CA ASN A 2 -30.06 20.03 20.22
C ASN A 2 -29.46 20.60 18.90
N THR A 3 -28.14 20.84 18.97
CA THR A 3 -27.15 20.52 17.93
C THR A 3 -27.24 19.03 17.58
N GLY A 4 -27.62 18.71 16.36
CA GLY A 4 -27.58 17.35 15.80
C GLY A 4 -26.41 17.19 14.83
N SER A 5 -25.22 16.89 15.37
CA SER A 5 -24.08 16.43 14.60
C SER A 5 -24.36 15.00 14.12
N GLY A 6 -24.54 14.85 12.80
CA GLY A 6 -24.85 13.57 12.14
C GLY A 6 -23.86 13.21 11.04
N GLY A 7 -22.59 13.60 11.20
CA GLY A 7 -21.51 13.07 10.38
C GLY A 7 -21.20 11.65 10.84
N ALA A 8 -21.92 10.66 10.33
CA ALA A 8 -21.54 9.27 10.47
C ALA A 8 -20.21 9.07 9.72
N VAL A 9 -19.09 9.30 10.41
CA VAL A 9 -17.79 8.77 10.01
C VAL A 9 -17.91 7.27 10.18
N ILE A 10 -18.34 6.59 9.11
CA ILE A 10 -18.16 5.16 8.97
C ILE A 10 -16.66 4.96 8.78
N ILE A 11 -15.91 4.98 9.87
CA ILE A 11 -14.59 4.36 9.97
C ILE A 11 -14.82 2.86 9.91
N CYS A 12 -15.23 2.37 8.75
CA CYS A 12 -15.03 0.98 8.40
C CYS A 12 -13.52 0.81 8.42
N MET A 13 -13.06 0.10 9.44
CA MET A 13 -11.71 -0.28 9.81
C MET A 13 -10.98 -0.96 8.65
N THR A 14 -10.77 -0.24 7.54
CA THR A 14 -9.80 -0.62 6.52
C THR A 14 -8.47 -0.22 7.10
N ASN A 15 -7.84 -1.17 7.79
CA ASN A 15 -6.44 -1.12 8.20
C ASN A 15 -5.56 -1.15 6.93
N LYS A 16 -5.76 -0.18 6.04
CA LYS A 16 -4.95 -0.02 4.84
C LYS A 16 -3.63 0.50 5.39
N PRO A 17 -2.54 -0.28 5.32
CA PRO A 17 -1.25 0.22 5.74
C PRO A 17 -1.06 1.55 5.01
N ASN A 18 -0.77 2.62 5.75
CA ASN A 18 -0.53 3.92 5.15
C ASN A 18 0.82 3.81 4.42
N LEU A 19 0.77 3.27 3.21
CA LEU A 19 1.95 3.01 2.39
C LEU A 19 2.62 4.33 2.12
N THR A 20 3.92 4.37 2.39
CA THR A 20 4.74 5.50 1.98
C THR A 20 4.66 5.66 0.46
N PRO A 21 4.96 6.85 -0.10
CA PRO A 21 4.97 7.07 -1.55
C PRO A 21 5.83 6.04 -2.29
N LYS A 22 6.98 5.65 -1.73
CA LYS A 22 7.84 4.60 -2.28
C LYS A 22 7.18 3.23 -2.28
N GLU A 23 6.46 2.86 -1.21
CA GLU A 23 5.76 1.57 -1.14
C GLU A 23 4.59 1.50 -2.11
N LYS A 24 3.86 2.61 -2.33
CA LYS A 24 2.85 2.71 -3.40
C LYS A 24 3.46 2.52 -4.79
N GLU A 25 4.66 3.07 -5.01
CA GLU A 25 5.35 2.92 -6.28
C GLU A 25 5.84 1.48 -6.51
N ILE A 26 6.31 0.80 -5.45
CA ILE A 26 6.62 -0.64 -5.49
C ILE A 26 5.40 -1.45 -5.94
N GLN A 27 4.23 -1.21 -5.32
CA GLN A 27 2.98 -1.90 -5.69
C GLN A 27 2.57 -1.62 -7.13
N THR A 28 2.70 -0.37 -7.58
CA THR A 28 2.35 0.03 -8.95
C THR A 28 3.25 -0.65 -9.98
N LEU A 29 4.56 -0.71 -9.72
CA LEU A 29 5.51 -1.37 -10.61
C LEU A 29 5.31 -2.89 -10.62
N PHE A 30 5.04 -3.49 -9.46
CA PHE A 30 4.75 -4.92 -9.35
C PHE A 30 3.46 -5.30 -10.07
N ALA A 31 2.39 -4.51 -9.91
CA ALA A 31 1.12 -4.69 -10.63
C ALA A 31 1.27 -4.55 -12.16
N ARG A 32 2.29 -3.81 -12.63
CA ARG A 32 2.68 -3.73 -14.06
C ARG A 32 3.54 -4.90 -14.53
N GLY A 33 3.72 -5.93 -13.70
CA GLY A 33 4.50 -7.14 -14.03
C GLY A 33 6.02 -6.97 -13.93
N LYS A 34 6.52 -5.93 -13.23
CA LYS A 34 7.96 -5.78 -13.00
C LYS A 34 8.44 -6.72 -11.89
N SER A 35 9.55 -7.39 -12.13
CA SER A 35 10.19 -8.25 -11.14
C SER A 35 10.67 -7.46 -9.92
N PRO A 36 10.64 -8.05 -8.71
CA PRO A 36 11.11 -7.40 -7.48
C PRO A 36 12.53 -6.82 -7.58
N GLU A 37 13.45 -7.52 -8.26
CA GLU A 37 14.82 -7.07 -8.50
C GLU A 37 14.88 -5.79 -9.33
N THR A 38 14.12 -5.72 -10.42
CA THR A 38 14.03 -4.52 -11.26
C THR A 38 13.47 -3.33 -10.49
N ILE A 39 12.49 -3.57 -9.60
CA ILE A 39 11.91 -2.53 -8.75
C ILE A 39 12.93 -2.01 -7.75
N ALA A 40 13.69 -2.90 -7.10
CA ALA A 40 14.73 -2.56 -6.15
C ALA A 40 15.82 -1.67 -6.78
N ILE A 41 16.28 -2.05 -7.98
CA ILE A 41 17.28 -1.29 -8.74
C ILE A 41 16.73 0.10 -9.13
N ARG A 42 15.52 0.16 -9.71
CA ARG A 42 14.91 1.42 -10.17
C ARG A 42 14.69 2.42 -9.04
N LEU A 43 14.28 1.94 -7.87
CA LEU A 43 13.95 2.78 -6.72
C LEU A 43 15.12 3.00 -5.76
N GLY A 44 16.27 2.35 -5.99
CA GLY A 44 17.45 2.44 -5.14
C GLY A 44 17.18 1.95 -3.71
N ILE A 45 16.42 0.87 -3.56
CA ILE A 45 16.06 0.29 -2.25
C ILE A 45 16.44 -1.18 -2.17
N LYS A 46 16.57 -1.70 -0.95
CA LYS A 46 16.88 -3.12 -0.71
C LYS A 46 15.77 -4.03 -1.24
N ILE A 47 16.15 -5.11 -1.93
CA ILE A 47 15.24 -6.14 -2.42
C ILE A 47 14.34 -6.72 -1.32
N SER A 48 14.87 -6.90 -0.09
CA SER A 48 14.11 -7.38 1.06
C SER A 48 12.92 -6.49 1.41
N LYS A 49 13.05 -5.17 1.24
CA LYS A 49 11.96 -4.22 1.47
C LYS A 49 10.90 -4.31 0.38
N VAL A 50 11.31 -4.52 -0.88
CA VAL A 50 10.39 -4.75 -2.00
C VAL A 50 9.57 -6.02 -1.78
N LEU A 51 10.22 -7.13 -1.43
CA LEU A 51 9.55 -8.40 -1.14
C LEU A 51 8.60 -8.29 0.05
N MET A 52 8.99 -7.59 1.12
CA MET A 52 8.11 -7.32 2.27
C MET A 52 6.83 -6.61 1.84
N VAL A 53 6.95 -5.55 1.02
CA VAL A 53 5.79 -4.76 0.56
C VAL A 53 4.86 -5.58 -0.33
N ILE A 54 5.42 -6.40 -1.22
CA ILE A 54 4.65 -7.31 -2.08
C ILE A 54 3.94 -8.37 -1.23
N ALA A 55 4.61 -8.94 -0.23
CA ALA A 55 4.02 -9.94 0.66
C ALA A 55 2.87 -9.39 1.53
N MET A 56 2.86 -8.09 1.80
CA MET A 56 1.78 -7.41 2.51
C MET A 56 0.59 -7.05 1.61
N MET A 57 0.68 -7.27 0.29
CA MET A 57 -0.47 -7.07 -0.61
C MET A 57 -1.48 -8.20 -0.38
N PRO A 58 -2.78 -7.88 -0.16
CA PRO A 58 -3.80 -8.91 -0.10
C PRO A 58 -3.80 -9.66 -1.43
N LYS A 59 -3.63 -10.98 -1.38
CA LYS A 59 -3.75 -11.81 -2.58
C LYS A 59 -5.19 -11.69 -3.09
N LEU A 60 -5.37 -11.03 -4.22
CA LEU A 60 -6.56 -11.17 -5.06
C LEU A 60 -6.52 -12.61 -5.60
N LEU A 61 -7.07 -13.55 -4.82
CA LEU A 61 -7.43 -14.90 -5.25
C LEU A 61 -8.92 -14.90 -5.57
#